data_AF-A0A0W0V8V4-F1
#
_entry.id   AF-A0A0W0V8V4-F1
#
_cell.length_a   1.000
_cell.length_b   1.000
_cell.length_c   1.000
_cell.angle_alpha   90.00
_cell.angle_beta   90.00
_cell.angle_gamma   90.00
#
_symmetry.space_group_name_H-M   'P 1'
#
loop_
_entity.id
_entity.type
_entity.pdbx_description
1 polymer ?
#
loop_
_entity_poly.entity_id
_entity_poly.type
_entity_poly.pdbx_seq_one_letter_code
_entity_poly.pdbx_strand_id
1 'polypeptide(L)'
;MHLSNSENSFEVQLIRALYKDIRTAKHGREVNSQALTAAISLLEEIEKYPHISLAEIMVGAINMATSIQIMEYKNIAPDKIGETLYNRFMKERNYWFADYDKMFKAMSPLPLDDGLKVAMSVIKRAAQSPLYLSPCVPHTTTLYFEYLKAQDVHFVPPSLPDGETFAPWTKEQFSPFHTEFSVASLLNLSLFAVKKHKLPTQELPGDVQTKLQNLHAPEEYPQEGSVLSNEAFSNPMARKENSPGDEKDEVIKVEPASASRCVIL
;
A
#
# COMPACT_ATOMS: atom_id res chain seq x y z
N MET A 1 21.68 -7.87 8.59
CA MET A 1 20.27 -7.94 9.03
C MET A 1 19.71 -6.52 9.20
N HIS A 2 19.43 -5.77 8.13
CA HIS A 2 18.86 -4.40 8.25
C HIS A 2 17.73 -4.04 7.26
N LEU A 3 17.47 -4.85 6.21
CA LEU A 3 16.28 -4.70 5.34
C LEU A 3 14.96 -4.86 6.11
N SER A 4 14.96 -5.66 7.18
CA SER A 4 13.80 -5.83 8.05
C SER A 4 13.39 -4.54 8.74
N ASN A 5 14.33 -3.64 9.08
CA ASN A 5 13.97 -2.43 9.84
C ASN A 5 13.39 -1.32 8.96
N SER A 6 13.82 -1.20 7.69
CA SER A 6 13.22 -0.26 6.73
C SER A 6 11.87 -0.77 6.23
N GLU A 7 11.75 -2.04 5.89
CA GLU A 7 10.47 -2.61 5.45
C GLU A 7 9.45 -2.65 6.59
N ASN A 8 9.83 -3.01 7.82
CA ASN A 8 8.91 -2.93 8.98
C ASN A 8 8.49 -1.47 9.25
N SER A 9 9.37 -0.50 9.01
CA SER A 9 9.01 0.93 9.13
C SER A 9 8.01 1.33 8.06
N PHE A 10 8.20 0.92 6.81
CA PHE A 10 7.26 1.17 5.72
C PHE A 10 5.97 0.37 5.84
N GLU A 11 5.96 -0.79 6.49
CA GLU A 11 4.76 -1.57 6.82
C GLU A 11 3.90 -0.84 7.85
N VAL A 12 4.51 -0.35 8.92
CA VAL A 12 3.81 0.45 9.94
C VAL A 12 3.28 1.76 9.34
N GLN A 13 4.08 2.43 8.49
CA GLN A 13 3.62 3.60 7.74
C GLN A 13 2.52 3.24 6.74
N LEU A 14 2.66 2.08 6.11
CA LEU A 14 1.68 1.23 5.42
C LEU A 14 0.27 1.42 5.98
N ILE A 15 0.11 0.74 7.10
CA ILE A 15 -1.12 0.64 7.85
C ILE A 15 -1.64 2.02 8.24
N ARG A 16 -0.75 2.95 8.65
CA ARG A 16 -1.15 4.32 9.00
C ARG A 16 -1.70 5.11 7.82
N ALA A 17 -1.10 4.98 6.63
CA ALA A 17 -1.56 5.63 5.41
C ALA A 17 -2.92 5.08 4.97
N LEU A 18 -3.09 3.76 4.99
CA LEU A 18 -4.36 3.07 4.71
C LEU A 18 -5.47 3.57 5.64
N TYR A 19 -5.24 3.60 6.95
CA TYR A 19 -6.21 4.15 7.91
C TYR A 19 -6.48 5.65 7.72
N LYS A 20 -5.52 6.42 7.22
CA LYS A 20 -5.71 7.85 6.95
C LYS A 20 -6.62 8.05 5.75
N ASP A 21 -6.43 7.27 4.68
CA ASP A 21 -7.32 7.28 3.51
C ASP A 21 -8.74 6.82 3.88
N ILE A 22 -8.89 5.76 4.71
CA ILE A 22 -10.20 5.32 5.22
C ILE A 22 -10.90 6.45 6.01
N ARG A 23 -10.18 7.17 6.87
CA ARG A 23 -10.77 8.21 7.73
C ARG A 23 -11.14 9.49 6.99
N THR A 24 -10.41 9.83 5.93
CA THR A 24 -10.60 11.09 5.19
C THR A 24 -11.68 10.98 4.10
N ALA A 25 -12.08 9.76 3.72
CA ALA A 25 -13.21 9.52 2.83
C ALA A 25 -14.55 9.87 3.52
N LYS A 26 -15.02 11.12 3.37
CA LYS A 26 -16.27 11.63 3.99
C LYS A 26 -17.54 10.81 3.66
N HIS A 27 -17.61 10.19 2.46
CA HIS A 27 -18.73 9.35 2.01
C HIS A 27 -18.32 7.96 1.49
N GLY A 28 -17.05 7.78 1.12
CA GLY A 28 -16.47 6.54 0.58
C GLY A 28 -15.93 5.60 1.67
N ARG A 29 -16.30 5.86 2.93
CA ARG A 29 -15.81 5.15 4.11
C ARG A 29 -16.07 3.65 4.04
N GLU A 30 -17.07 3.19 3.28
CA GLU A 30 -17.37 1.77 3.10
C GLU A 30 -16.67 1.17 1.87
N VAL A 31 -16.59 1.92 0.77
CA VAL A 31 -16.10 1.44 -0.54
C VAL A 31 -14.57 1.26 -0.52
N ASN A 32 -13.85 2.28 -0.08
CA ASN A 32 -12.39 2.20 0.05
C ASN A 32 -11.99 1.37 1.27
N SER A 33 -12.79 1.37 2.34
CA SER A 33 -12.50 0.52 3.50
C SER A 33 -12.49 -0.96 3.14
N GLN A 34 -13.30 -1.43 2.20
CA GLN A 34 -13.25 -2.84 1.77
C GLN A 34 -11.87 -3.22 1.20
N ALA A 35 -11.32 -2.43 0.27
CA ALA A 35 -10.00 -2.68 -0.30
C ALA A 35 -8.87 -2.45 0.71
N LEU A 36 -8.94 -1.35 1.46
CA LEU A 36 -7.86 -0.93 2.36
C LEU A 36 -7.81 -1.77 3.63
N THR A 37 -8.95 -2.27 4.14
CA THR A 37 -8.98 -3.17 5.31
C THR A 37 -8.40 -4.53 4.96
N ALA A 38 -8.69 -5.07 3.77
CA ALA A 38 -8.06 -6.31 3.33
C ALA A 38 -6.54 -6.17 3.23
N ALA A 39 -6.04 -5.03 2.73
CA ALA A 39 -4.61 -4.75 2.72
C ALA A 39 -4.03 -4.63 4.15
N ILE A 40 -4.74 -4.01 5.08
CA ILE A 40 -4.34 -3.95 6.50
C ILE A 40 -4.24 -5.36 7.10
N SER A 41 -5.25 -6.21 6.92
CA SER A 41 -5.24 -7.59 7.43
C SER A 41 -4.11 -8.43 6.83
N LEU A 42 -3.75 -8.19 5.56
CA LEU A 42 -2.58 -8.85 4.96
C LEU A 42 -1.26 -8.37 5.58
N LEU A 43 -1.15 -7.07 5.91
CA LEU A 43 0.06 -6.50 6.51
C LEU A 43 0.23 -6.98 7.96
N GLU A 44 -0.85 -7.01 8.75
CA GLU A 44 -0.83 -7.50 10.14
C GLU A 44 -0.40 -8.98 10.25
N GLU A 45 -0.56 -9.75 9.17
CA GLU A 45 -0.16 -11.15 9.08
C GLU A 45 0.85 -11.42 7.97
N ILE A 46 1.66 -10.43 7.58
CA ILE A 46 2.53 -10.52 6.38
C ILE A 46 3.49 -11.72 6.41
N GLU A 47 3.92 -12.15 7.60
CA GLU A 47 4.76 -13.33 7.80
C GLU A 47 4.09 -14.63 7.30
N LYS A 48 2.74 -14.70 7.29
CA LYS A 48 1.98 -15.83 6.74
C LYS A 48 1.91 -15.81 5.21
N TYR A 49 2.27 -14.69 4.57
CA TYR A 49 2.16 -14.47 3.13
C TYR A 49 3.50 -14.08 2.50
N PRO A 50 4.55 -14.93 2.57
CA PRO A 50 5.90 -14.58 2.10
C PRO A 50 6.03 -14.38 0.58
N HIS A 51 4.96 -14.64 -0.18
CA HIS A 51 4.91 -14.55 -1.63
C HIS A 51 4.27 -13.26 -2.15
N ILE A 52 4.12 -12.24 -1.30
CA ILE A 52 3.68 -10.91 -1.70
C ILE A 52 4.59 -9.88 -1.06
N SER A 53 5.18 -9.01 -1.88
CA SER A 53 6.04 -7.93 -1.42
C SER A 53 5.23 -6.72 -0.98
N LEU A 54 5.83 -5.87 -0.14
CA LEU A 54 5.22 -4.61 0.31
C LEU A 54 4.81 -3.71 -0.86
N ALA A 55 5.64 -3.65 -1.92
CA ALA A 55 5.34 -2.91 -3.14
C ALA A 55 4.11 -3.46 -3.87
N GLU A 56 3.95 -4.79 -3.95
CA GLU A 56 2.75 -5.42 -4.52
C GLU A 56 1.50 -5.11 -3.70
N ILE A 57 1.61 -5.11 -2.36
CA ILE A 57 0.50 -4.72 -1.49
C ILE A 57 0.11 -3.25 -1.76
N MET A 58 1.07 -2.33 -1.81
CA MET A 58 0.83 -0.91 -2.09
C MET A 58 0.12 -0.70 -3.43
N VAL A 59 0.70 -1.19 -4.54
CA VAL A 59 0.14 -1.01 -5.88
C VAL A 59 -1.20 -1.72 -6.02
N GLY A 60 -1.28 -2.96 -5.55
CA GLY A 60 -2.50 -3.77 -5.61
C GLY A 60 -3.65 -3.15 -4.81
N ALA A 61 -3.39 -2.64 -3.60
CA ALA A 61 -4.38 -1.97 -2.78
C ALA A 61 -4.87 -0.66 -3.42
N ILE A 62 -3.96 0.16 -3.98
CA ILE A 62 -4.33 1.41 -4.67
C ILE A 62 -5.21 1.12 -5.89
N ASN A 63 -4.80 0.17 -6.74
CA ASN A 63 -5.56 -0.21 -7.93
C ASN A 63 -6.91 -0.85 -7.57
N MET A 64 -6.96 -1.67 -6.53
CA MET A 64 -8.19 -2.27 -6.02
C MET A 64 -9.15 -1.19 -5.50
N ALA A 65 -8.69 -0.29 -4.64
CA ALA A 65 -9.51 0.81 -4.11
C ALA A 65 -10.04 1.71 -5.24
N THR A 66 -9.17 2.10 -6.17
CA THR A 66 -9.54 2.90 -7.35
C THR A 66 -10.60 2.20 -8.20
N SER A 67 -10.49 0.88 -8.39
CA SER A 67 -11.49 0.09 -9.11
C SER A 67 -12.84 0.06 -8.41
N ILE A 68 -12.88 -0.23 -7.11
CA ILE A 68 -14.16 -0.28 -6.38
C ILE A 68 -14.81 1.11 -6.38
N GLN A 69 -14.03 2.18 -6.16
CA GLN A 69 -14.50 3.56 -6.25
C GLN A 69 -15.13 3.88 -7.62
N ILE A 70 -14.43 3.56 -8.71
CA ILE A 70 -14.93 3.76 -10.08
C ILE A 70 -16.22 2.99 -10.32
N MET A 71 -16.33 1.74 -9.85
CA MET A 71 -17.51 0.92 -10.11
C MET A 71 -18.74 1.42 -9.36
N GLU A 72 -18.56 1.90 -8.14
CA GLU A 72 -19.65 2.40 -7.31
C GLU A 72 -20.14 3.77 -7.81
N TYR A 73 -19.21 4.71 -8.01
CA TYR A 73 -19.56 6.11 -8.29
C TYR A 73 -19.47 6.49 -9.77
N LYS A 74 -19.03 5.57 -10.63
CA LYS A 74 -18.88 5.79 -12.08
C LYS A 74 -18.02 7.03 -12.38
N ASN A 75 -16.92 7.20 -11.63
CA ASN A 75 -16.07 8.38 -11.72
C ASN A 75 -15.45 8.56 -13.12
N ILE A 76 -15.24 7.49 -13.88
CA ILE A 76 -14.67 7.57 -15.23
C ILE A 76 -15.70 7.24 -16.31
N ALA A 77 -15.58 7.91 -17.44
CA ALA A 77 -16.35 7.62 -18.65
C ALA A 77 -15.49 7.83 -19.90
N PRO A 78 -15.76 7.11 -21.01
CA PRO A 78 -14.96 7.19 -22.24
C PRO A 78 -14.79 8.62 -22.78
N ASP A 79 -15.82 9.46 -22.66
CA ASP A 79 -15.81 10.86 -23.10
C ASP A 79 -14.96 11.78 -22.20
N LYS A 80 -14.67 11.37 -20.96
CA LYS A 80 -13.89 12.16 -19.98
C LYS A 80 -12.41 11.82 -19.96
N ILE A 81 -12.09 10.52 -20.02
CA ILE A 81 -10.71 10.03 -19.88
C ILE A 81 -10.14 9.50 -21.20
N GLY A 82 -10.97 9.38 -22.24
CA GLY A 82 -10.63 8.79 -23.53
C GLY A 82 -10.94 7.29 -23.59
N GLU A 83 -11.51 6.86 -24.71
CA GLU A 83 -11.96 5.49 -24.94
C GLU A 83 -10.84 4.45 -24.79
N THR A 84 -9.64 4.73 -25.30
CA THR A 84 -8.50 3.82 -25.20
C THR A 84 -8.11 3.54 -23.75
N LEU A 85 -8.05 4.58 -22.90
CA LEU A 85 -7.69 4.44 -21.50
C LEU A 85 -8.79 3.73 -20.71
N TYR A 86 -10.04 4.10 -20.96
CA TYR A 86 -11.20 3.45 -20.37
C TYR A 86 -11.22 1.94 -20.68
N ASN A 87 -11.09 1.57 -21.96
CA ASN A 87 -11.13 0.18 -22.39
C ASN A 87 -9.96 -0.64 -21.82
N ARG A 88 -8.76 -0.05 -21.74
CA ARG A 88 -7.60 -0.69 -21.09
C ARG A 88 -7.89 -0.96 -19.63
N PHE A 89 -8.32 0.04 -18.88
CA PHE A 89 -8.62 -0.10 -17.46
C PHE A 89 -9.70 -1.15 -17.21
N MET A 90 -10.82 -1.11 -17.95
CA MET A 90 -11.90 -2.09 -17.79
C MET A 90 -11.44 -3.52 -18.08
N LYS A 91 -10.57 -3.71 -19.09
CA LYS A 91 -10.00 -5.02 -19.40
C LYS A 91 -9.12 -5.54 -18.25
N GLU A 92 -8.22 -4.70 -17.74
CA GLU A 92 -7.32 -5.06 -16.64
C GLU A 92 -8.12 -5.34 -15.35
N ARG A 93 -9.07 -4.47 -15.00
CA ARG A 93 -10.01 -4.68 -13.88
C ARG A 93 -10.68 -6.05 -13.96
N ASN A 94 -11.29 -6.38 -15.09
CA ASN A 94 -12.03 -7.63 -15.24
C ASN A 94 -11.12 -8.85 -15.01
N TYR A 95 -9.83 -8.75 -15.34
CA TYR A 95 -8.85 -9.77 -15.00
C TYR A 95 -8.53 -9.81 -13.50
N TRP A 96 -8.30 -8.65 -12.86
CA TRP A 96 -8.00 -8.60 -11.42
C TRP A 96 -9.13 -9.21 -10.58
N PHE A 97 -10.38 -8.86 -10.90
CA PHE A 97 -11.58 -9.26 -10.16
C PHE A 97 -12.21 -10.58 -10.67
N ALA A 98 -11.57 -11.32 -11.58
CA ALA A 98 -12.17 -12.49 -12.24
C ALA A 98 -12.69 -13.58 -11.29
N ASP A 99 -12.08 -13.75 -10.11
CA ASP A 99 -12.54 -14.73 -9.11
C ASP A 99 -13.42 -14.09 -8.03
N TYR A 100 -13.24 -12.79 -7.77
CA TYR A 100 -14.11 -12.01 -6.90
C TYR A 100 -15.55 -11.99 -7.44
N ASP A 101 -15.71 -11.71 -8.74
CA ASP A 101 -17.01 -11.63 -9.40
C ASP A 101 -17.71 -13.01 -9.47
N LYS A 102 -16.96 -14.11 -9.48
CA LYS A 102 -17.51 -15.47 -9.42
C LYS A 102 -17.99 -15.82 -8.01
N MET A 103 -17.21 -15.46 -6.99
CA MET A 103 -17.53 -15.71 -5.58
C MET A 103 -18.75 -14.90 -5.13
N PHE A 104 -18.82 -13.60 -5.48
CA PHE A 104 -19.94 -12.73 -5.12
C PHE A 104 -21.27 -13.19 -5.73
N LYS A 105 -21.23 -13.80 -6.91
CA LYS A 105 -22.42 -14.39 -7.56
C LYS A 105 -22.85 -15.72 -6.95
N ALA A 106 -21.99 -16.39 -6.19
CA ALA A 106 -22.18 -17.76 -5.75
C ALA A 106 -22.64 -17.92 -4.29
N MET A 107 -22.40 -16.95 -3.38
CA MET A 107 -22.68 -17.15 -1.95
C MET A 107 -23.08 -15.91 -1.13
N SER A 108 -23.80 -16.19 -0.03
CA SER A 108 -23.94 -15.41 1.22
C SER A 108 -22.58 -14.99 1.83
N PRO A 109 -22.52 -14.16 2.92
CA PRO A 109 -21.26 -13.60 3.42
C PRO A 109 -20.18 -14.66 3.58
N LEU A 110 -19.00 -14.41 3.02
CA LEU A 110 -17.85 -15.30 3.11
C LEU A 110 -17.26 -15.25 4.53
N PRO A 111 -16.72 -16.36 5.05
CA PRO A 111 -15.81 -16.32 6.19
C PRO A 111 -14.61 -15.41 5.90
N LEU A 112 -14.14 -14.69 6.93
CA LEU A 112 -13.02 -13.74 6.84
C LEU A 112 -11.79 -14.30 6.10
N ASP A 113 -11.40 -15.53 6.42
CA ASP A 113 -10.22 -16.18 5.80
C ASP A 113 -10.39 -16.41 4.29
N ASP A 114 -11.61 -16.69 3.84
CA ASP A 114 -11.90 -16.89 2.42
C ASP A 114 -12.04 -15.55 1.69
N GLY A 115 -12.56 -14.52 2.37
CA GLY A 115 -12.54 -13.13 1.90
C GLY A 115 -11.11 -12.64 1.68
N LEU A 116 -10.21 -12.90 2.64
CA LEU A 116 -8.81 -12.49 2.57
C LEU A 116 -8.05 -13.19 1.42
N LYS A 117 -8.29 -14.49 1.16
CA LYS A 117 -7.70 -15.20 0.01
C LYS A 117 -8.13 -14.60 -1.33
N VAL A 118 -9.41 -14.20 -1.44
CA VAL A 118 -9.93 -13.55 -2.64
C VAL A 118 -9.27 -12.17 -2.79
N ALA A 119 -9.25 -11.36 -1.74
CA ALA A 119 -8.63 -10.04 -1.76
C ALA A 119 -7.13 -10.12 -2.11
N MET A 120 -6.39 -11.07 -1.54
CA MET A 120 -4.98 -11.31 -1.87
C MET A 120 -4.80 -11.63 -3.36
N SER A 121 -5.68 -12.43 -3.95
CA SER A 121 -5.63 -12.77 -5.37
C SER A 121 -5.88 -11.54 -6.26
N VAL A 122 -6.82 -10.67 -5.87
CA VAL A 122 -7.09 -9.39 -6.54
C VAL A 122 -5.88 -8.46 -6.44
N ILE A 123 -5.32 -8.27 -5.23
CA ILE A 123 -4.16 -7.41 -4.98
C ILE A 123 -2.96 -7.87 -5.82
N LYS A 124 -2.65 -9.17 -5.83
CA LYS A 124 -1.54 -9.72 -6.63
C LYS A 124 -1.72 -9.45 -8.12
N ARG A 125 -2.91 -9.66 -8.68
CA ARG A 125 -3.17 -9.40 -10.11
C ARG A 125 -3.14 -7.91 -10.43
N ALA A 126 -3.71 -7.08 -9.56
CA ALA A 126 -3.74 -5.64 -9.72
C ALA A 126 -2.33 -5.02 -9.63
N ALA A 127 -1.43 -5.60 -8.84
CA ALA A 127 -0.03 -5.18 -8.72
C ALA A 127 0.80 -5.42 -9.98
N GLN A 128 0.37 -6.33 -10.87
CA GLN A 128 1.05 -6.61 -12.14
C GLN A 128 0.73 -5.60 -13.24
N SER A 129 -0.18 -4.67 -12.96
CA SER A 129 -0.64 -3.65 -13.90
C SER A 129 0.01 -2.29 -13.56
N PRO A 130 -0.11 -1.28 -14.44
CA PRO A 130 0.33 0.07 -14.08
C PRO A 130 -0.38 0.53 -12.82
N LEU A 131 0.25 1.43 -12.06
CA LEU A 131 -0.45 2.11 -10.99
C LEU A 131 -1.41 3.13 -11.61
N TYR A 132 -2.70 3.00 -11.36
CA TYR A 132 -3.68 4.01 -11.80
C TYR A 132 -3.74 5.12 -10.77
N LEU A 133 -3.19 6.29 -11.13
CA LEU A 133 -3.25 7.48 -10.29
C LEU A 133 -4.69 8.01 -10.26
N SER A 134 -5.19 8.28 -9.06
CA SER A 134 -6.51 8.86 -8.84
C SER A 134 -6.55 9.68 -7.55
N PRO A 135 -7.55 10.57 -7.37
CA PRO A 135 -7.73 11.32 -6.11
C PRO A 135 -8.23 10.47 -4.93
N CYS A 136 -8.29 9.13 -5.07
CA CYS A 136 -9.03 8.26 -4.16
C CYS A 136 -8.28 7.87 -2.89
N VAL A 137 -6.97 7.63 -3.02
CA VAL A 137 -6.11 7.13 -1.92
C VAL A 137 -4.79 7.92 -1.86
N PRO A 138 -4.87 9.25 -1.67
CA PRO A 138 -3.72 10.13 -1.79
C PRO A 138 -2.63 9.82 -0.77
N HIS A 139 -2.97 9.39 0.45
CA HIS A 139 -1.96 9.13 1.48
C HIS A 139 -1.18 7.84 1.19
N THR A 140 -1.87 6.78 0.79
CA THR A 140 -1.24 5.51 0.40
C THR A 140 -0.39 5.69 -0.86
N THR A 141 -0.87 6.46 -1.84
CA THR A 141 -0.11 6.75 -3.07
C THR A 141 1.14 7.59 -2.78
N THR A 142 1.03 8.58 -1.89
CA THR A 142 2.18 9.38 -1.43
C THR A 142 3.25 8.47 -0.82
N LEU A 143 2.86 7.58 0.08
CA LEU A 143 3.79 6.68 0.75
C LEU A 143 4.43 5.69 -0.23
N TYR A 144 3.70 5.23 -1.24
CA TYR A 144 4.29 4.41 -2.30
C TYR A 144 5.40 5.15 -3.06
N PHE A 145 5.21 6.45 -3.34
CA PHE A 145 6.24 7.27 -3.97
C PHE A 145 7.42 7.58 -3.06
N GLU A 146 7.20 7.75 -1.75
CA GLU A 146 8.27 7.84 -0.76
C GLU A 146 9.07 6.53 -0.69
N TYR A 147 8.38 5.39 -0.76
CA TYR A 147 9.00 4.08 -0.83
C TYR A 147 9.87 3.92 -2.09
N LEU A 148 9.37 4.32 -3.27
CA LEU A 148 10.18 4.32 -4.51
C LEU A 148 11.39 5.25 -4.42
N LYS A 149 11.22 6.44 -3.84
CA LYS A 149 12.32 7.40 -3.65
C LYS A 149 13.38 6.89 -2.68
N ALA A 150 12.99 6.10 -1.68
CA ALA A 150 13.93 5.44 -0.77
C ALA A 150 14.74 4.34 -1.47
N GLN A 151 14.20 3.74 -2.55
CA GLN A 151 14.91 2.75 -3.37
C GLN A 151 15.80 3.39 -4.44
N ASP A 152 15.40 4.55 -4.96
CA ASP A 152 16.15 5.32 -5.94
C ASP A 152 16.05 6.83 -5.63
N VAL A 153 17.17 7.40 -5.18
CA VAL A 153 17.28 8.82 -4.82
C VAL A 153 17.03 9.76 -6.01
N HIS A 154 17.17 9.27 -7.25
CA HIS A 154 16.90 10.03 -8.46
C HIS A 154 15.45 9.93 -8.94
N PHE A 155 14.64 9.10 -8.29
CA PHE A 155 13.22 8.99 -8.60
C PHE A 155 12.51 10.34 -8.35
N VAL A 156 11.90 10.86 -9.41
CA VAL A 156 11.04 12.04 -9.33
C VAL A 156 9.59 11.55 -9.39
N PRO A 157 8.83 11.63 -8.27
CA PRO A 157 7.46 11.19 -8.26
C PRO A 157 6.60 12.10 -9.16
N PRO A 158 5.63 11.54 -9.89
CA PRO A 158 4.65 12.36 -10.59
C PRO A 158 3.79 13.12 -9.58
N SER A 159 3.24 14.26 -10.01
CA SER A 159 2.24 14.98 -9.23
C SER A 159 1.02 14.09 -9.00
N LEU A 160 0.53 14.05 -7.76
CA LEU A 160 -0.71 13.35 -7.46
C LEU A 160 -1.90 14.15 -8.01
N PRO A 161 -2.89 13.47 -8.60
CA PRO A 161 -4.08 14.13 -9.09
C PRO A 161 -4.91 14.67 -7.92
N ASP A 162 -5.14 15.98 -7.92
CA ASP A 162 -6.07 16.64 -7.01
C ASP A 162 -7.51 16.51 -7.54
N GLY A 163 -8.49 16.47 -6.63
CA GLY A 163 -9.89 16.48 -7.00
C GLY A 163 -10.82 15.87 -5.98
N GLU A 164 -12.11 15.97 -6.24
CA GLU A 164 -13.13 15.32 -5.44
C GLU A 164 -13.21 13.82 -5.80
N THR A 165 -12.97 12.95 -4.81
CA THR A 165 -12.98 11.49 -4.97
C THR A 165 -14.30 10.95 -5.52
N PHE A 166 -15.43 11.63 -5.29
CA PHE A 166 -16.77 11.18 -5.71
C PHE A 166 -17.25 11.83 -7.00
N ALA A 167 -16.53 12.82 -7.53
CA ALA A 167 -16.89 13.50 -8.77
C ALA A 167 -16.39 12.74 -10.00
N PRO A 168 -16.96 12.98 -11.19
CA PRO A 168 -16.37 12.52 -12.44
C PRO A 168 -14.93 13.02 -12.60
N TRP A 169 -14.02 12.14 -12.97
CA TRP A 169 -12.61 12.42 -13.15
C TRP A 169 -12.27 12.68 -14.62
N THR A 170 -11.35 13.62 -14.80
CA THR A 170 -10.74 13.95 -16.09
C THR A 170 -9.53 13.06 -16.38
N LYS A 171 -9.00 13.14 -17.60
CA LYS A 171 -7.79 12.41 -18.00
C LYS A 171 -6.58 12.76 -17.13
N GLU A 172 -6.49 13.99 -16.65
CA GLU A 172 -5.43 14.47 -15.76
C GLU A 172 -5.58 13.87 -14.35
N GLN A 173 -6.82 13.57 -13.96
CA GLN A 173 -7.15 12.99 -12.65
C GLN A 173 -7.15 11.46 -12.64
N PHE A 174 -7.11 10.83 -13.81
CA PHE A 174 -7.04 9.38 -13.94
C PHE A 174 -6.07 8.98 -15.04
N SER A 175 -4.88 8.53 -14.64
CA SER A 175 -3.82 8.18 -15.59
C SER A 175 -3.00 6.97 -15.13
N PRO A 176 -2.51 6.15 -16.08
CA PRO A 176 -1.64 5.03 -15.76
C PRO A 176 -0.21 5.53 -15.55
N PHE A 177 0.38 5.18 -14.41
CA PHE A 177 1.77 5.40 -14.08
C PHE A 177 2.55 4.08 -14.19
N HIS A 178 3.59 4.11 -15.02
CA HIS A 178 4.49 3.00 -15.22
C HIS A 178 5.80 3.28 -14.48
N THR A 179 6.18 2.41 -13.55
CA THR A 179 7.51 2.43 -12.96
C THR A 179 8.45 1.53 -13.75
N GLU A 180 9.70 1.92 -13.93
CA GLU A 180 10.76 0.99 -14.37
C GLU A 180 11.04 -0.09 -13.31
N PHE A 181 10.64 0.19 -12.06
CA PHE A 181 10.50 -0.76 -10.95
C PHE A 181 9.27 -1.67 -11.08
N SER A 182 8.73 -1.83 -12.29
CA SER A 182 7.70 -2.82 -12.60
C SER A 182 7.95 -4.08 -11.77
N VAL A 183 6.98 -4.38 -10.91
CA VAL A 183 7.07 -5.40 -9.87
C VAL A 183 7.22 -6.83 -10.45
N ALA A 184 7.27 -6.92 -11.78
CA ALA A 184 7.46 -8.14 -12.56
C ALA A 184 8.46 -7.95 -13.72
N SER A 185 9.43 -7.05 -13.61
CA SER A 185 10.60 -7.16 -14.47
C SER A 185 11.41 -8.37 -13.99
N LEU A 186 11.29 -9.50 -14.70
CA LEU A 186 12.14 -10.69 -14.54
C LEU A 186 13.62 -10.29 -14.39
N LEU A 187 14.02 -9.24 -15.10
CA LEU A 187 15.34 -8.64 -15.00
C LEU A 187 15.63 -8.09 -13.61
N ASN A 188 14.76 -7.26 -13.02
CA ASN A 188 15.00 -6.70 -11.67
C ASN A 188 15.05 -7.80 -10.60
N LEU A 189 14.14 -8.78 -10.64
CA LEU A 189 14.16 -9.92 -9.72
C LEU A 189 15.42 -10.79 -9.89
N SER A 190 15.85 -11.01 -11.14
CA SER A 190 17.08 -11.73 -11.44
C SER A 190 18.31 -10.97 -10.96
N LEU A 191 18.35 -9.65 -11.12
CA LEU A 191 19.47 -8.82 -10.66
C LEU A 191 19.56 -8.79 -9.13
N PHE A 192 18.42 -8.75 -8.43
CA PHE A 192 18.39 -8.90 -6.96
C PHE A 192 18.89 -10.28 -6.52
N ALA A 193 18.47 -11.36 -7.18
CA ALA A 193 18.92 -12.72 -6.86
C ALA A 193 20.43 -12.90 -7.12
N VAL A 194 20.92 -12.39 -8.26
CA VAL A 194 22.36 -12.39 -8.61
C VAL A 194 23.17 -11.67 -7.53
N LYS A 195 22.70 -10.52 -7.07
CA LYS A 195 23.35 -9.73 -6.02
C LYS A 195 23.33 -10.41 -4.65
N LYS A 196 22.16 -10.92 -4.23
CA LYS A 196 21.96 -11.60 -2.94
C LYS A 196 22.77 -12.90 -2.80
N HIS A 197 22.87 -13.67 -3.89
CA HIS A 197 23.58 -14.96 -3.90
C HIS A 197 25.02 -14.86 -4.41
N LYS A 198 25.56 -13.64 -4.60
CA LYS A 198 26.92 -13.38 -5.09
C LYS A 198 27.25 -14.20 -6.34
N LEU A 199 26.29 -14.30 -7.27
CA LEU A 199 26.45 -15.09 -8.50
C LEU A 199 27.42 -14.40 -9.47
N PRO A 200 28.08 -15.13 -10.38
CA PRO A 200 28.99 -14.55 -11.37
C PRO A 200 28.29 -13.55 -12.30
N THR A 201 28.98 -12.45 -12.63
CA THR A 201 28.41 -11.30 -13.37
C THR A 201 29.21 -10.90 -14.61
N GLN A 202 30.35 -11.55 -14.85
CA GLN A 202 31.34 -11.14 -15.84
C GLN A 202 30.83 -11.20 -17.30
N GLU A 203 29.81 -12.00 -17.57
CA GLU A 203 29.22 -12.18 -18.91
C GLU A 203 27.90 -11.41 -19.12
N LEU A 204 27.46 -10.63 -18.12
CA LEU A 204 26.22 -9.86 -18.26
C LEU A 204 26.39 -8.73 -19.29
N PRO A 205 25.37 -8.44 -20.12
CA PRO A 205 25.36 -7.27 -20.99
C PRO A 205 25.65 -5.97 -20.22
N GLY A 206 26.33 -5.01 -20.84
CA GLY A 206 26.85 -3.82 -20.15
C GLY A 206 25.76 -2.99 -19.46
N ASP A 207 24.59 -2.84 -20.08
CA ASP A 207 23.41 -2.18 -19.52
C ASP A 207 22.86 -2.90 -18.26
N VAL A 208 22.93 -4.23 -18.25
CA VAL A 208 22.53 -5.08 -17.13
C VAL A 208 23.57 -5.02 -16.00
N GLN A 209 24.86 -4.96 -16.32
CA GLN A 209 25.92 -4.74 -15.33
C GLN A 209 25.78 -3.37 -14.67
N THR A 210 25.51 -2.32 -15.44
CA THR A 210 25.27 -0.98 -14.90
C THR A 210 24.07 -0.97 -13.95
N LYS A 211 22.95 -1.62 -14.31
CA LYS A 211 21.80 -1.78 -13.41
C LYS A 211 22.15 -2.59 -12.15
N LEU A 212 22.92 -3.66 -12.27
CA LEU A 212 23.38 -4.49 -11.14
C LEU A 212 24.31 -3.74 -10.17
N GLN A 213 25.17 -2.87 -10.71
CA GLN A 213 26.10 -2.04 -9.93
C GLN A 213 25.35 -0.93 -9.19
N ASN A 214 24.35 -0.32 -9.84
CA ASN A 214 23.52 0.75 -9.28
C ASN A 214 22.47 0.25 -8.27
N LEU A 215 22.10 -1.04 -8.32
CA LEU A 215 21.34 -1.69 -7.25
C LEU A 215 22.16 -1.57 -5.95
N HIS A 216 21.63 -1.08 -4.83
CA HIS A 216 22.42 -1.07 -3.59
C HIS A 216 22.53 -2.49 -3.01
N ALA A 217 23.74 -2.91 -2.62
CA ALA A 217 23.91 -4.12 -1.82
C ALA A 217 23.53 -3.79 -0.37
N PRO A 218 22.94 -4.72 0.40
CA PRO A 218 22.79 -4.53 1.83
C PRO A 218 24.20 -4.45 2.44
N GLU A 219 24.57 -3.31 3.01
CA GLU A 219 25.89 -3.09 3.59
C GLU A 219 26.15 -4.09 4.75
N GLU A 220 27.28 -4.79 4.69
CA GLU A 220 27.89 -5.51 5.81
C GLU A 220 28.71 -4.50 6.64
N TYR A 221 28.31 -4.24 7.88
CA TYR A 221 29.09 -3.42 8.83
C TYR A 221 30.02 -4.29 9.70
N PRO A 222 31.16 -3.73 10.15
CA PRO A 222 32.24 -4.47 10.79
C PRO A 222 31.87 -4.91 12.22
N GLN A 223 32.45 -6.03 12.63
CA GLN A 223 32.35 -6.55 13.99
C GLN A 223 33.00 -5.58 14.98
N GLU A 224 32.21 -4.93 15.84
CA GLU A 224 32.72 -4.38 17.08
C GLU A 224 32.52 -5.39 18.20
N GLY A 225 33.64 -6.00 18.61
CA GLY A 225 33.75 -6.70 19.87
C GLY A 225 34.24 -5.76 20.98
N SER A 226 33.64 -5.94 22.17
CA SER A 226 34.10 -5.48 23.50
C SER A 226 33.99 -3.97 23.76
N VAL A 227 33.51 -3.46 24.89
CA VAL A 227 33.59 -3.93 26.29
C VAL A 227 32.35 -3.45 27.06
N LEU A 228 31.79 -4.36 27.87
CA LEU A 228 30.89 -4.05 28.98
C LEU A 228 31.69 -3.39 30.12
N SER A 229 31.19 -2.29 30.66
CA SER A 229 31.41 -1.96 32.08
C SER A 229 30.21 -1.25 32.68
N ASN A 230 29.75 -1.85 33.77
CA ASN A 230 28.66 -1.48 34.66
C ASN A 230 28.87 -0.11 35.32
N GLU A 231 27.76 0.52 35.73
CA GLU A 231 27.45 1.07 37.08
C GLU A 231 26.22 1.98 36.93
N ALA A 232 25.02 1.60 37.38
CA ALA A 232 24.51 1.61 38.75
C ALA A 232 24.30 3.03 39.34
N PHE A 233 23.09 3.18 39.92
CA PHE A 233 22.67 4.11 40.98
C PHE A 233 21.82 5.37 40.66
N SER A 234 20.61 5.31 41.27
CA SER A 234 19.97 6.36 42.07
C SER A 234 18.97 7.31 41.42
N ASN A 235 17.70 7.02 41.70
CA ASN A 235 16.64 8.01 41.92
C ASN A 235 16.68 8.44 43.40
N PRO A 236 16.40 9.71 43.77
CA PRO A 236 15.18 9.92 44.56
C PRO A 236 14.46 11.28 44.37
N MET A 237 13.13 11.21 44.47
CA MET A 237 12.15 12.15 45.08
C MET A 237 12.46 13.67 45.14
N ALA A 238 11.49 14.50 44.70
CA ALA A 238 10.57 15.23 45.60
C ALA A 238 9.55 16.14 44.86
N ARG A 239 8.25 15.98 45.21
CA ARG A 239 7.17 16.98 45.51
C ARG A 239 7.12 18.30 44.71
N LYS A 240 5.95 18.84 44.30
CA LYS A 240 4.68 19.06 45.03
C LYS A 240 3.58 19.61 44.10
N GLU A 241 2.35 19.55 44.60
CA GLU A 241 1.03 19.84 44.02
C GLU A 241 0.79 21.28 43.52
N ASN A 242 -0.13 21.45 42.56
CA ASN A 242 -1.32 22.31 42.67
C ASN A 242 -2.27 22.12 41.46
N SER A 243 -3.54 21.80 41.76
CA SER A 243 -4.75 22.00 40.92
C SER A 243 -5.57 23.14 41.59
N PRO A 244 -6.73 23.65 41.08
CA PRO A 244 -7.61 23.14 40.00
C PRO A 244 -8.18 24.23 39.05
N GLY A 245 -8.93 23.81 38.03
CA GLY A 245 -9.77 24.71 37.21
C GLY A 245 -10.57 23.95 36.17
N ASP A 246 -11.89 23.97 36.36
CA ASP A 246 -12.95 23.28 35.60
C ASP A 246 -12.91 23.45 34.08
N GLU A 247 -13.16 22.36 33.34
CA GLU A 247 -14.07 22.41 32.19
C GLU A 247 -14.74 21.04 31.98
N LYS A 248 -16.05 21.09 31.79
CA LYS A 248 -16.97 19.97 31.83
C LYS A 248 -16.88 19.14 30.56
N ASP A 249 -16.62 17.85 30.71
CA ASP A 249 -16.87 16.85 29.67
C ASP A 249 -18.38 16.74 29.43
N GLU A 250 -18.88 17.36 28.36
CA GLU A 250 -20.15 16.95 27.76
C GLU A 250 -19.96 15.59 27.08
N VAL A 251 -20.39 14.56 27.78
CA VAL A 251 -20.61 13.23 27.24
C VAL A 251 -21.71 13.30 26.18
N ILE A 252 -21.33 13.46 24.92
CA ILE A 252 -22.23 13.21 23.80
C ILE A 252 -22.48 11.70 23.76
N LYS A 253 -23.59 11.26 24.38
CA LYS A 253 -24.19 9.97 24.09
C LYS A 253 -24.62 9.96 22.63
N VAL A 254 -23.80 9.35 21.77
CA VAL A 254 -24.23 8.93 20.44
C VAL A 254 -24.96 7.60 20.62
N GLU A 255 -26.29 7.64 20.60
CA GLU A 255 -27.09 6.43 20.40
C GLU A 255 -26.69 5.79 19.06
N PRO A 256 -26.50 4.46 18.99
CA PRO A 256 -26.20 3.80 17.74
C PRO A 256 -27.43 3.83 16.85
N ALA A 257 -27.44 4.74 15.87
CA ALA A 257 -28.38 4.71 14.77
C ALA A 257 -28.13 3.43 13.95
N SER A 258 -29.02 2.46 14.13
CA SER A 258 -29.37 1.40 13.18
C SER A 258 -28.20 0.82 12.38
N ALA A 259 -27.57 -0.21 12.94
CA ALA A 259 -26.62 -1.08 12.26
C ALA A 259 -27.25 -1.72 11.01
N SER A 260 -27.10 -1.05 9.87
CA SER A 260 -27.24 -1.70 8.57
C SER A 260 -25.94 -2.42 8.26
N ARG A 261 -25.95 -3.72 8.53
CA ARG A 261 -25.12 -4.78 7.94
C ARG A 261 -23.65 -4.39 7.71
N CYS A 262 -22.91 -4.50 8.80
CA CYS A 262 -21.49 -4.81 8.81
C CYS A 262 -21.24 -6.08 7.96
N VAL A 263 -20.82 -5.90 6.71
CA VAL A 263 -20.22 -6.98 5.90
C VAL A 263 -18.72 -6.77 6.02
N ILE A 264 -18.14 -7.42 7.02
CA ILE A 264 -16.70 -7.63 7.08
C ILE A 264 -16.40 -8.65 5.98
N LEU A 265 -15.60 -8.25 5.00
CA LEU A 265 -14.86 -9.14 4.11
C LEU A 265 -13.67 -9.72 4.85
#